data_AF-A0A3G4VCH4-F1
#
_entry.id   AF-A0A3G4VCH4-F1
#
_cell.length_a   1.000
_cell.length_b   1.000
_cell.length_c   1.000
_cell.angle_alpha   90.00
_cell.angle_beta   90.00
_cell.angle_gamma   90.00
#
_symmetry.space_group_name_H-M   'P 1'
#
loop_
_entity.id
_entity.type
_entity.pdbx_description
1 polymer ?
#
loop_
_entity_poly.entity_id
_entity_poly.type
_entity_poly.pdbx_seq_one_letter_code
_entity_poly.pdbx_strand_id
1 'polypeptide(L)'
;MKKSICALLISSALFGCGSTVNMTTSDAVAAQPKLMLKTDGTFWGFGPEGSFDLAGLYQGKYSRSASTSSWFNTINTKEGEMVAEVTRKDNGKTWTLVCSGGGTSVDLGSFSFGGNGPYVCEISENGKSVGEYQMARKSEAISLSTAKKETGFIRLDSTHFNAESIHDGEGLMMSVDNPLGYSFSRGSVEVAAAQINGAITLQTLANLPQEEMDTLALGTVASALSWRPQE
;
A
#
# COMPACT_ATOMS: atom_id res chain seq x y z
N MET A 1 45.20 39.08 31.89
CA MET A 1 45.16 38.63 30.48
C MET A 1 44.21 37.44 30.36
N LYS A 2 43.33 37.51 29.37
CA LYS A 2 42.24 36.58 29.05
C LYS A 2 42.74 35.15 28.75
N LYS A 3 41.87 34.15 29.00
CA LYS A 3 41.55 33.06 28.05
C LYS A 3 40.46 32.16 28.66
N SER A 4 39.20 32.53 28.46
CA SER A 4 38.07 31.60 28.59
C SER A 4 38.07 30.70 27.36
N ILE A 5 38.19 29.39 27.57
CA ILE A 5 38.08 28.38 26.53
C ILE A 5 36.58 28.09 26.38
N CYS A 6 35.96 28.69 25.36
CA CYS A 6 34.63 28.31 24.89
C CYS A 6 34.74 26.94 24.20
N ALA A 7 34.31 25.88 24.89
CA ALA A 7 34.01 24.61 24.25
C ALA A 7 32.68 24.76 23.49
N LEU A 8 32.75 24.91 22.17
CA LEU A 8 31.60 24.78 21.29
C LEU A 8 31.24 23.28 21.22
N LEU A 9 30.25 22.89 22.02
CA LEU A 9 29.49 21.65 21.78
C LEU A 9 28.66 21.87 20.51
N ILE A 10 29.19 21.39 19.39
CA ILE A 10 28.40 21.20 18.18
C ILE A 10 27.46 20.04 18.47
N SER A 11 26.28 20.36 19.01
CA SER A 11 25.14 19.45 19.00
C SER A 11 24.70 19.29 17.55
N SER A 12 25.33 18.35 16.85
CA SER A 12 24.78 17.76 15.63
C SER A 12 23.50 17.01 16.02
N ALA A 13 22.41 17.76 16.14
CA ALA A 13 21.07 17.23 16.10
C ALA A 13 20.89 16.60 14.72
N LEU A 14 21.15 15.29 14.64
CA LEU A 14 20.63 14.43 13.60
C LEU A 14 19.10 14.39 13.76
N PHE A 15 18.43 15.47 13.34
CA PHE A 15 17.10 15.31 12.79
C PHE A 15 17.30 14.56 11.49
N GLY A 16 17.31 13.23 11.58
CA GLY A 16 17.16 12.38 10.41
C GLY A 16 15.84 12.77 9.75
N CYS A 17 15.91 13.59 8.70
CA CYS A 17 14.91 13.59 7.67
C CYS A 17 14.83 12.14 7.22
N GLY A 18 13.76 11.43 7.59
CA GLY A 18 13.52 10.06 7.18
C GLY A 18 13.51 10.04 5.66
N SER A 19 14.64 9.66 5.06
CA SER A 19 14.79 9.56 3.63
C SER A 19 13.92 8.39 3.19
N THR A 20 12.72 8.70 2.73
CA THR A 20 11.85 7.73 2.07
C THR A 20 12.55 7.26 0.81
N VAL A 21 12.81 5.96 0.71
CA VAL A 21 13.35 5.36 -0.50
C VAL A 21 12.21 5.19 -1.50
N ASN A 22 12.36 5.76 -2.69
CA ASN A 22 11.44 5.48 -3.79
C ASN A 22 11.70 4.07 -4.32
N MET A 23 10.63 3.31 -4.52
CA MET A 23 10.74 2.03 -5.20
C MET A 23 11.24 2.21 -6.64
N THR A 24 11.95 1.20 -7.15
CA THR A 24 12.31 1.15 -8.56
C THR A 24 11.07 0.87 -9.41
N THR A 25 10.91 1.62 -10.51
CA THR A 25 9.82 1.45 -11.49
C THR A 25 10.39 1.47 -12.90
N SER A 26 9.60 1.09 -13.90
CA SER A 26 9.97 1.25 -15.30
C SER A 26 10.08 2.73 -15.68
N ASP A 27 10.97 3.06 -16.63
CA ASP A 27 11.18 4.44 -17.09
C ASP A 27 9.87 5.11 -17.57
N ALA A 28 8.99 4.32 -18.20
CA ALA A 28 7.71 4.80 -18.73
C ALA A 28 6.75 5.25 -17.62
N VAL A 29 6.70 4.53 -16.49
CA VAL A 29 5.89 4.87 -15.32
C VAL A 29 6.57 5.95 -14.48
N ALA A 30 7.90 5.86 -14.31
CA ALA A 30 8.70 6.84 -13.57
C ALA A 30 8.59 8.26 -14.14
N ALA A 31 8.42 8.38 -15.46
CA ALA A 31 8.24 9.67 -16.14
C ALA A 31 6.86 10.33 -15.89
N GLN A 32 5.90 9.62 -15.29
CA GLN A 32 4.53 10.10 -15.10
C GLN A 32 4.35 10.76 -13.73
N PRO A 33 3.38 11.68 -13.58
CA PRO A 33 3.12 12.34 -12.30
C PRO A 33 2.75 11.36 -11.19
N LYS A 34 3.24 11.62 -9.97
CA LYS A 34 2.82 10.91 -8.75
C LYS A 34 1.47 11.42 -8.27
N LEU A 35 0.44 10.58 -8.34
CA LEU A 35 -0.86 10.86 -7.74
C LEU A 35 -0.79 10.53 -6.25
N MET A 36 -0.75 11.57 -5.42
CA MET A 36 -0.62 11.43 -3.97
C MET A 36 -1.92 10.95 -3.33
N LEU A 37 -1.85 9.92 -2.49
CA LEU A 37 -2.91 9.54 -1.56
C LEU A 37 -2.61 10.21 -0.21
N LYS A 38 -3.43 11.18 0.17
CA LYS A 38 -3.34 11.89 1.45
C LYS A 38 -4.32 11.27 2.42
N THR A 39 -3.88 11.03 3.66
CA THR A 39 -4.76 10.62 4.76
C THR A 39 -4.94 11.79 5.74
N ASP A 40 -6.04 11.79 6.47
CA ASP A 40 -6.41 12.85 7.42
C ASP A 40 -5.66 12.79 8.77
N GLY A 41 -5.03 11.66 9.11
CA GLY A 41 -4.47 11.43 10.44
C GLY A 41 -3.00 11.00 10.51
N THR A 42 -2.33 10.69 9.40
CA THR A 42 -0.95 10.16 9.48
C THR A 42 -0.14 10.54 8.24
N PHE A 43 0.98 11.25 8.43
CA PHE A 43 1.90 11.59 7.32
C PHE A 43 2.55 10.34 6.70
N TRP A 44 2.44 9.18 7.37
CA TRP A 44 3.06 7.91 7.01
C TRP A 44 2.01 6.78 7.02
N GLY A 45 1.53 6.39 5.84
CA GLY A 45 0.64 5.23 5.70
C GLY A 45 -0.80 5.41 6.19
N PHE A 46 -1.55 4.29 6.17
CA PHE A 46 -2.87 4.21 6.80
C PHE A 46 -2.71 3.92 8.30
N GLY A 47 -3.26 4.80 9.15
CA GLY A 47 -3.42 4.57 10.58
C GLY A 47 -4.43 3.46 10.91
N PRO A 48 -4.94 3.36 12.15
CA PRO A 48 -5.95 2.36 12.50
C PRO A 48 -7.30 2.59 11.78
N GLU A 49 -7.67 3.85 11.58
CA GLU A 49 -8.81 4.28 10.78
C GLU A 49 -8.58 5.71 10.30
N GLY A 50 -9.32 6.14 9.28
CA GLY A 50 -9.25 7.51 8.79
C GLY A 50 -9.98 7.70 7.46
N SER A 51 -9.79 8.87 6.88
CA SER A 51 -10.20 9.19 5.52
C SER A 51 -9.00 9.46 4.63
N PHE A 52 -9.20 9.34 3.32
CA PHE A 52 -8.18 9.64 2.34
C PHE A 52 -8.72 10.35 1.11
N ASP A 53 -7.81 11.02 0.40
CA ASP A 53 -8.01 11.62 -0.91
C ASP A 53 -6.84 11.21 -1.83
N LEU A 54 -7.16 10.59 -2.97
CA LEU A 54 -6.20 10.25 -4.01
C LEU A 54 -6.28 11.29 -5.13
N ALA A 55 -5.37 12.26 -5.07
CA ALA A 55 -5.18 13.34 -6.05
C ALA A 55 -6.47 14.09 -6.45
N GLY A 56 -7.46 14.19 -5.56
CA GLY A 56 -8.75 14.81 -5.85
C GLY A 56 -9.66 14.02 -6.80
N LEU A 57 -9.28 12.80 -7.21
CA LEU A 57 -10.04 11.94 -8.11
C LEU A 57 -10.91 10.93 -7.35
N TYR A 58 -10.34 10.37 -6.27
CA TYR A 58 -11.01 9.44 -5.37
C TYR A 58 -10.91 9.95 -3.95
N GLN A 59 -11.93 9.66 -3.16
CA GLN A 59 -11.93 9.88 -1.72
C GLN A 59 -12.44 8.65 -1.03
N GLY A 60 -12.13 8.48 0.24
CA GLY A 60 -12.62 7.31 0.94
C GLY A 60 -12.37 7.33 2.42
N LYS A 61 -12.78 6.23 3.04
CA LYS A 61 -12.55 5.95 4.45
C LYS A 61 -11.98 4.55 4.57
N TYR A 62 -11.20 4.32 5.62
CA TYR A 62 -10.64 3.01 5.89
C TYR A 62 -10.64 2.72 7.39
N SER A 63 -10.62 1.43 7.71
CA SER A 63 -10.35 0.91 9.04
C SER A 63 -9.52 -0.37 8.90
N ARG A 64 -8.47 -0.50 9.72
CA ARG A 64 -7.64 -1.70 9.82
C ARG A 64 -8.15 -2.69 10.87
N SER A 65 -9.26 -2.36 11.54
CA SER A 65 -9.95 -3.21 12.51
C SER A 65 -11.45 -2.92 12.46
N ALA A 66 -12.15 -3.64 11.59
CA ALA A 66 -13.58 -3.43 11.37
C ALA A 66 -14.43 -3.64 12.62
N SER A 67 -14.01 -4.53 13.53
CA SER A 67 -14.69 -4.80 14.81
C SER A 67 -14.71 -3.61 15.78
N THR A 68 -13.90 -2.58 15.54
CA THR A 68 -13.79 -1.39 16.42
C THR A 68 -14.26 -0.10 15.74
N SER A 69 -14.61 -0.12 14.45
CA SER A 69 -14.91 1.10 13.68
C SER A 69 -16.40 1.41 13.63
N SER A 70 -16.79 2.56 14.20
CA SER A 70 -18.16 3.06 14.16
C SER A 70 -18.70 3.38 12.76
N TRP A 71 -17.82 3.56 11.77
CA TRP A 71 -18.19 3.90 10.40
C TRP A 71 -18.68 2.72 9.57
N PHE A 72 -18.32 1.49 9.95
CA PHE A 72 -18.59 0.29 9.16
C PHE A 72 -19.49 -0.72 9.89
N ASN A 73 -20.21 -0.26 10.92
CA ASN A 73 -21.12 -1.08 11.74
C ASN A 73 -22.22 -1.82 10.96
N THR A 74 -22.49 -1.45 9.71
CA THR A 74 -23.49 -2.09 8.83
C THR A 74 -22.90 -3.13 7.88
N ILE A 75 -21.57 -3.24 7.81
CA ILE A 75 -20.88 -4.24 6.99
C ILE A 75 -20.67 -5.46 7.89
N ASN A 76 -21.11 -6.63 7.44
CA ASN A 76 -20.94 -7.88 8.19
C ASN A 76 -19.48 -8.34 8.08
N THR A 77 -18.61 -7.76 8.90
CA THR A 77 -17.18 -8.07 8.94
C THR A 77 -16.84 -9.01 10.06
N LYS A 78 -15.86 -9.89 9.84
CA LYS A 78 -15.24 -10.67 10.92
C LYS A 78 -14.22 -9.84 11.69
N GLU A 79 -13.94 -10.26 12.91
CA GLU A 79 -12.90 -9.65 13.73
C GLU A 79 -11.53 -9.69 13.03
N GLY A 80 -10.84 -8.54 12.97
CA GLY A 80 -9.54 -8.40 12.32
C GLY A 80 -9.56 -8.16 10.79
N GLU A 81 -10.74 -8.04 10.18
CA GLU A 81 -10.86 -7.59 8.79
C GLU A 81 -10.58 -6.09 8.67
N MET A 82 -9.94 -5.72 7.57
CA MET A 82 -9.69 -4.33 7.20
C MET A 82 -10.70 -3.93 6.13
N VAL A 83 -11.27 -2.73 6.24
CA VAL A 83 -12.27 -2.25 5.30
C VAL A 83 -11.84 -0.91 4.74
N ALA A 84 -12.10 -0.70 3.45
CA ALA A 84 -12.10 0.63 2.87
C ALA A 84 -13.34 0.87 2.02
N GLU A 85 -13.84 2.09 2.06
CA GLU A 85 -14.79 2.61 1.09
C GLU A 85 -14.05 3.60 0.20
N VAL A 86 -14.14 3.42 -1.11
CA VAL A 86 -13.53 4.29 -2.11
C VAL A 86 -14.65 4.85 -2.97
N THR A 87 -14.79 6.16 -3.02
CA THR A 87 -15.76 6.88 -3.84
C THR A 87 -15.03 7.72 -4.87
N ARG A 88 -15.41 7.54 -6.14
CA ARG A 88 -14.96 8.38 -7.23
C ARG A 88 -15.72 9.71 -7.22
N LYS A 89 -14.98 10.82 -7.32
CA LYS A 89 -15.54 12.16 -7.07
C LYS A 89 -16.41 12.72 -8.19
N ASP A 90 -16.16 12.36 -9.44
CA ASP A 90 -16.86 12.93 -10.59
C ASP A 90 -18.29 12.39 -10.77
N ASN A 91 -18.54 11.14 -10.37
CA ASN A 91 -19.81 10.45 -10.59
C ASN A 91 -20.40 9.80 -9.32
N GLY A 92 -19.69 9.84 -8.19
CA GLY A 92 -20.14 9.26 -6.93
C GLY A 92 -20.17 7.73 -6.91
N LYS A 93 -19.53 7.06 -7.88
CA LYS A 93 -19.41 5.60 -7.87
C LYS A 93 -18.60 5.16 -6.66
N THR A 94 -19.12 4.21 -5.88
CA THR A 94 -18.53 3.80 -4.61
C THR A 94 -18.29 2.30 -4.57
N TRP A 95 -17.07 1.92 -4.16
CA TRP A 95 -16.67 0.54 -3.93
C TRP A 95 -16.35 0.33 -2.45
N THR A 96 -16.66 -0.86 -1.96
CA THR A 96 -16.28 -1.33 -0.64
C THR A 96 -15.29 -2.47 -0.79
N LEU A 97 -14.12 -2.33 -0.19
CA LEU A 97 -13.09 -3.33 -0.07
C LEU A 97 -13.18 -3.96 1.32
N VAL A 98 -13.35 -5.27 1.40
CA VAL A 98 -13.25 -6.03 2.64
C VAL A 98 -12.05 -6.96 2.53
N CYS A 99 -11.01 -6.64 3.30
CA CYS A 99 -9.72 -7.27 3.23
C CYS A 99 -9.44 -8.16 4.43
N SER A 100 -8.86 -9.33 4.18
CA SER A 100 -8.47 -10.32 5.17
C SER A 100 -7.14 -10.98 4.77
N GLY A 101 -6.54 -11.74 5.69
CA GLY A 101 -5.23 -12.36 5.45
C GLY A 101 -4.08 -11.35 5.48
N GLY A 102 -2.88 -11.75 5.03
CA GLY A 102 -1.71 -10.86 4.99
C GLY A 102 -1.06 -10.58 6.35
N GLY A 103 -1.34 -11.40 7.37
CA GLY A 103 -0.61 -11.33 8.63
C GLY A 103 0.84 -11.72 8.41
N THR A 104 1.76 -10.76 8.51
CA THR A 104 3.12 -11.09 8.96
C THR A 104 2.95 -11.85 10.26
N SER A 105 3.35 -13.12 10.27
CA SER A 105 3.50 -13.90 11.49
C SER A 105 4.33 -13.06 12.45
N VAL A 106 3.72 -12.56 13.52
CA VAL A 106 4.49 -11.97 14.61
C VAL A 106 5.14 -13.15 15.29
N ASP A 107 6.45 -13.30 15.05
CA ASP A 107 7.23 -14.38 15.64
C ASP A 107 7.62 -13.97 17.06
N LEU A 108 6.70 -14.16 18.01
CA LEU A 108 6.97 -14.03 19.44
C LEU A 108 7.53 -15.35 19.96
N GLY A 109 8.71 -15.74 19.47
CA GLY A 109 9.45 -16.92 19.91
C GLY A 109 8.84 -18.26 19.47
N SER A 110 7.84 -18.77 20.19
CA SER A 110 7.30 -20.13 20.03
C SER A 110 5.81 -20.20 19.67
N PHE A 111 5.18 -19.05 19.43
CA PHE A 111 3.78 -18.96 19.01
C PHE A 111 3.65 -18.06 17.77
N SER A 112 3.36 -18.66 16.61
CA SER A 112 2.97 -17.90 15.43
C SER A 112 1.50 -17.50 15.53
N PHE A 113 1.22 -16.23 15.77
CA PHE A 113 -0.12 -15.66 15.59
C PHE A 113 -0.16 -14.91 14.25
N GLY A 114 -0.93 -15.45 13.29
CA GLY A 114 -1.08 -14.88 11.95
C GLY A 114 -1.18 -15.97 10.88
N GLY A 115 -2.25 -15.97 10.10
CA GLY A 115 -2.53 -17.01 9.11
C GLY A 115 -1.61 -16.95 7.90
N ASN A 116 -1.01 -18.09 7.54
CA ASN A 116 -0.23 -18.32 6.31
C ASN A 116 -1.04 -18.19 4.99
N GLY A 117 -2.22 -17.58 5.03
CA GLY A 117 -3.10 -17.41 3.88
C GLY A 117 -2.73 -16.17 3.05
N PRO A 118 -3.14 -16.13 1.77
CA PRO A 118 -2.97 -14.95 0.94
C PRO A 118 -3.68 -13.74 1.57
N TYR A 119 -3.13 -12.55 1.34
CA TYR A 119 -3.85 -11.31 1.54
C TYR A 119 -4.91 -11.17 0.45
N VAL A 120 -6.16 -10.97 0.82
CA VAL A 120 -7.29 -10.89 -0.13
C VAL A 120 -8.19 -9.73 0.25
N CYS A 121 -8.59 -8.93 -0.72
CA CYS A 121 -9.70 -7.99 -0.60
C CYS A 121 -10.81 -8.37 -1.56
N GLU A 122 -12.01 -8.60 -1.05
CA GLU A 122 -13.21 -8.64 -1.88
C GLU A 122 -13.66 -7.21 -2.17
N ILE A 123 -13.94 -6.91 -3.44
CA ILE A 123 -14.37 -5.59 -3.89
C ILE A 123 -15.83 -5.69 -4.29
N SER A 124 -16.67 -4.88 -3.65
CA SER A 124 -18.10 -4.85 -3.92
C SER A 124 -18.57 -3.45 -4.29
N GLU A 125 -19.62 -3.40 -5.11
CA GLU A 125 -20.36 -2.20 -5.44
C GLU A 125 -21.84 -2.49 -5.15
N ASN A 126 -22.52 -1.60 -4.41
CA ASN A 126 -23.92 -1.77 -4.01
C ASN A 126 -24.22 -3.17 -3.40
N GLY A 127 -23.28 -3.69 -2.60
CA GLY A 127 -23.38 -5.00 -1.94
C GLY A 127 -23.18 -6.21 -2.85
N LYS A 128 -22.81 -6.02 -4.12
CA LYS A 128 -22.49 -7.10 -5.06
C LYS A 128 -20.99 -7.16 -5.30
N SER A 129 -20.41 -8.35 -5.24
CA SER A 129 -19.01 -8.57 -5.59
C SER A 129 -18.78 -8.25 -7.06
N VAL A 130 -17.82 -7.36 -7.33
CA VAL A 130 -17.44 -6.88 -8.68
C VAL A 130 -15.95 -7.04 -8.96
N GLY A 131 -15.17 -7.45 -7.97
CA GLY A 131 -13.74 -7.58 -8.12
C GLY A 131 -13.05 -8.19 -6.90
N GLU A 132 -11.75 -8.40 -7.03
CA GLU A 132 -10.92 -8.83 -5.93
C GLU A 132 -9.47 -8.37 -6.12
N TYR A 133 -8.80 -8.15 -5.01
CA TYR A 133 -7.35 -8.01 -4.92
C TYR A 133 -6.81 -9.22 -4.17
N GLN A 134 -5.73 -9.83 -4.65
CA GLN A 134 -5.08 -10.91 -3.93
C GLN A 134 -3.57 -10.79 -4.05
N MET A 135 -2.85 -11.02 -2.94
CA MET A 135 -1.41 -11.18 -2.90
C MET A 135 -1.05 -12.43 -2.10
N ALA A 136 -0.12 -13.22 -2.61
CA ALA A 136 0.41 -14.39 -1.92
C ALA A 136 1.94 -14.37 -1.94
N ARG A 137 2.56 -14.91 -0.90
CA ARG A 137 4.01 -15.10 -0.86
C ARG A 137 4.46 -15.93 -2.05
N LYS A 138 5.45 -15.45 -2.78
CA LYS A 138 6.08 -16.19 -3.86
C LYS A 138 6.96 -17.28 -3.24
N SER A 139 6.59 -18.54 -3.42
CA SER A 139 7.42 -19.67 -2.96
C SER A 139 8.54 -19.92 -3.97
N GLU A 140 9.72 -19.38 -3.71
CA GLU A 140 10.93 -19.74 -4.47
C GLU A 140 11.74 -20.77 -3.66
N ALA A 141 11.99 -21.94 -4.24
CA ALA A 141 12.70 -23.05 -3.59
C ALA A 141 14.18 -22.71 -3.29
N ILE A 142 14.74 -21.71 -3.99
CA ILE A 142 16.11 -21.23 -3.83
C ILE A 142 16.10 -19.71 -4.07
N SER A 143 15.97 -18.94 -2.99
CA SER A 143 16.15 -17.48 -3.02
C SER A 143 17.42 -17.12 -2.25
N LEU A 144 18.37 -16.46 -2.90
CA LEU A 144 19.52 -15.80 -2.26
C LEU A 144 19.12 -14.49 -1.56
N SER A 145 17.87 -14.06 -1.73
CA SER A 145 17.30 -12.83 -1.20
C SER A 145 16.45 -13.11 0.04
N THR A 146 16.59 -12.28 1.08
CA THR A 146 15.71 -12.29 2.26
C THR A 146 14.37 -11.57 2.01
N ALA A 147 14.24 -10.88 0.87
CA ALA A 147 13.01 -10.20 0.49
C ALA A 147 11.81 -11.15 0.46
N LYS A 148 10.76 -10.79 1.21
CA LYS A 148 9.51 -11.55 1.29
C LYS A 148 8.61 -11.20 0.11
N LYS A 149 9.02 -11.61 -1.10
CA LYS A 149 8.30 -11.29 -2.33
C LYS A 149 6.88 -11.84 -2.33
N GLU A 150 5.96 -11.05 -2.86
CA GLU A 150 4.56 -11.38 -3.05
C GLU A 150 4.15 -11.16 -4.50
N THR A 151 3.29 -12.02 -5.00
CA THR A 151 2.68 -11.90 -6.33
C THR A 151 1.19 -12.13 -6.24
N GLY A 152 0.45 -11.54 -7.16
CA GLY A 152 -0.98 -11.73 -7.24
C GLY A 152 -1.60 -10.86 -8.32
N PHE A 153 -2.75 -10.27 -8.04
CA PHE A 153 -3.49 -9.49 -9.02
C PHE A 153 -4.53 -8.57 -8.39
N ILE A 154 -4.99 -7.62 -9.22
CA ILE A 154 -6.22 -6.86 -9.03
C ILE A 154 -7.13 -7.14 -10.22
N ARG A 155 -8.41 -7.44 -9.96
CA ARG A 155 -9.46 -7.45 -10.98
C ARG A 155 -10.66 -6.65 -10.54
N LEU A 156 -11.23 -5.92 -11.49
CA LEU A 156 -12.49 -5.20 -11.33
C LEU A 156 -13.26 -5.33 -12.64
N ASP A 157 -14.46 -5.92 -12.60
CA ASP A 157 -15.25 -6.24 -13.78
C ASP A 157 -14.42 -7.04 -14.81
N SER A 158 -14.20 -6.49 -16.01
CA SER A 158 -13.37 -7.06 -17.07
C SER A 158 -11.90 -6.64 -17.02
N THR A 159 -11.54 -5.70 -16.16
CA THR A 159 -10.18 -5.16 -16.06
C THR A 159 -9.34 -5.99 -15.11
N HIS A 160 -8.12 -6.32 -15.52
CA HIS A 160 -7.22 -7.17 -14.75
C HIS A 160 -5.76 -6.71 -14.89
N PHE A 161 -5.05 -6.69 -13.77
CA PHE A 161 -3.60 -6.49 -13.73
C PHE A 161 -2.95 -7.50 -12.78
N ASN A 162 -1.80 -8.02 -13.17
CA ASN A 162 -0.93 -8.73 -12.25
C ASN A 162 -0.34 -7.72 -11.27
N ALA A 163 -0.08 -8.15 -10.04
CA ALA A 163 0.55 -7.36 -9.01
C ALA A 163 1.80 -8.07 -8.48
N GLU A 164 2.89 -7.34 -8.27
CA GLU A 164 4.12 -7.86 -7.67
C GLU A 164 4.67 -6.86 -6.65
N SER A 165 5.17 -7.37 -5.53
CA SER A 165 5.79 -6.54 -4.49
C SER A 165 7.19 -6.09 -4.89
N ILE A 166 7.49 -4.81 -4.72
CA ILE A 166 8.77 -4.20 -5.07
C ILE A 166 9.60 -3.95 -3.82
N HIS A 167 10.82 -4.49 -3.80
CA HIS A 167 11.74 -4.43 -2.66
C HIS A 167 13.04 -3.69 -2.97
N ASP A 168 13.23 -3.31 -4.24
CA ASP A 168 14.37 -2.55 -4.71
C ASP A 168 13.99 -1.07 -4.82
N GLY A 169 14.94 -0.19 -4.53
CA GLY A 169 14.70 1.25 -4.53
C GLY A 169 15.95 2.06 -4.79
N GLU A 170 15.74 3.34 -5.11
CA GLU A 170 16.81 4.25 -5.49
C GLU A 170 17.89 4.36 -4.39
N GLY A 171 19.14 4.08 -4.76
CA GLY A 171 20.29 4.16 -3.84
C GLY A 171 20.44 2.97 -2.90
N LEU A 172 19.58 1.95 -2.96
CA LEU A 172 19.75 0.72 -2.19
C LEU A 172 20.76 -0.22 -2.88
N MET A 173 21.69 -0.75 -2.09
CA MET A 173 22.66 -1.75 -2.55
C MET A 173 22.09 -3.18 -2.53
N MET A 174 21.02 -3.41 -1.77
CA MET A 174 20.33 -4.69 -1.62
C MET A 174 18.83 -4.46 -1.44
N SER A 175 18.01 -5.43 -1.85
CA SER A 175 16.57 -5.41 -1.62
C SER A 175 16.24 -5.39 -0.13
N VAL A 176 15.18 -4.67 0.26
CA VAL A 176 14.68 -4.66 1.64
C VAL A 176 13.74 -5.85 1.89
N ASP A 177 13.65 -6.30 3.14
CA ASP A 177 12.80 -7.46 3.49
C ASP A 177 11.31 -7.22 3.20
N ASN A 178 10.87 -5.99 3.45
CA ASN A 178 9.50 -5.53 3.34
C ASN A 178 9.30 -4.71 2.05
N PRO A 179 8.13 -4.78 1.42
CA PRO A 179 7.90 -4.05 0.16
C PRO A 179 7.92 -2.54 0.34
N LEU A 180 8.59 -1.85 -0.59
CA LEU A 180 8.53 -0.40 -0.76
C LEU A 180 7.24 0.04 -1.47
N GLY A 181 6.65 -0.87 -2.25
CA GLY A 181 5.54 -0.62 -3.15
C GLY A 181 5.11 -1.88 -3.90
N TYR A 182 4.19 -1.69 -4.83
CA TYR A 182 3.67 -2.73 -5.70
C TYR A 182 3.64 -2.25 -7.14
N SER A 183 4.07 -3.12 -8.07
CA SER A 183 3.98 -2.91 -9.51
C SER A 183 2.73 -3.60 -10.05
N PHE A 184 2.01 -2.94 -10.94
CA PHE A 184 0.85 -3.48 -11.64
C PHE A 184 1.17 -3.63 -13.12
N SER A 185 0.98 -4.82 -13.66
CA SER A 185 1.35 -5.13 -15.04
C SER A 185 0.24 -5.81 -15.84
N ARG A 186 0.28 -5.56 -17.15
CA ARG A 186 -0.50 -6.30 -18.14
C ARG A 186 0.47 -7.13 -18.96
N GLY A 187 0.46 -8.45 -18.72
CA GLY A 187 1.50 -9.33 -19.26
C GLY A 187 2.87 -8.93 -18.69
N SER A 188 3.81 -8.59 -19.57
CA SER A 188 5.16 -8.14 -19.19
C SER A 188 5.34 -6.63 -19.13
N VAL A 189 4.27 -5.85 -19.36
CA VAL A 189 4.35 -4.38 -19.39
C VAL A 189 3.86 -3.84 -18.06
N GLU A 190 4.72 -3.12 -17.34
CA GLU A 190 4.31 -2.34 -16.18
C GLU A 190 3.41 -1.19 -16.63
N VAL A 191 2.21 -1.14 -16.05
CA VAL A 191 1.18 -0.14 -16.36
C VAL A 191 1.07 0.90 -15.26
N ALA A 192 1.37 0.50 -14.02
CA ALA A 192 1.33 1.38 -12.89
C ALA A 192 2.19 0.87 -11.75
N ALA A 193 2.48 1.76 -10.81
CA ALA A 193 3.19 1.40 -9.59
C ALA A 193 2.63 2.21 -8.42
N ALA A 194 2.36 1.53 -7.31
CA ALA A 194 1.93 2.12 -6.04
C ALA A 194 3.09 2.11 -5.03
N GLN A 195 3.59 3.29 -4.67
CA GLN A 195 4.51 3.43 -3.54
C GLN A 195 3.70 3.41 -2.24
N ILE A 196 4.10 2.60 -1.27
CA ILE A 196 3.43 2.50 0.04
C ILE A 196 4.38 2.79 1.20
N ASN A 197 5.70 2.76 0.96
CA ASN A 197 6.69 3.16 1.95
C ASN A 197 6.91 4.66 1.89
N GLY A 198 6.60 5.33 2.99
CA GLY A 198 6.60 6.78 3.06
C GLY A 198 5.27 7.38 2.61
N ALA A 199 5.34 8.31 1.65
CA ALA A 199 4.17 8.90 1.03
C ALA A 199 3.51 7.89 0.08
N ILE A 200 2.20 7.65 0.26
CA ILE A 200 1.47 6.74 -0.63
C ILE A 200 1.21 7.46 -1.95
N THR A 201 1.69 6.88 -3.05
CA THR A 201 1.51 7.45 -4.39
C THR A 201 1.17 6.39 -5.41
N LEU A 202 0.37 6.76 -6.42
CA LEU A 202 0.11 5.98 -7.61
C LEU A 202 0.73 6.70 -8.81
N GLN A 203 1.56 6.01 -9.57
CA GLN A 203 1.99 6.43 -10.91
C GLN A 203 1.41 5.45 -11.92
N THR A 204 0.86 5.97 -13.01
CA THR A 204 0.27 5.16 -14.08
C THR A 204 0.84 5.60 -15.42
N LEU A 205 0.80 4.73 -16.42
CA LEU A 205 1.01 5.16 -17.81
C LEU A 205 0.02 6.27 -18.20
N ALA A 206 0.41 7.11 -19.15
CA ALA A 206 -0.45 8.19 -19.62
C ALA A 206 -1.70 7.65 -20.33
N ASN A 207 -2.80 8.40 -20.23
CA ASN A 207 -4.03 8.19 -20.99
C ASN A 207 -4.67 6.80 -20.81
N LEU A 208 -4.59 6.22 -19.61
CA LEU A 208 -5.31 4.99 -19.33
C LEU A 208 -6.83 5.19 -19.44
N PRO A 209 -7.56 4.20 -19.97
CA PRO A 209 -9.00 4.14 -19.84
C PRO A 209 -9.42 4.27 -18.37
N GLN A 210 -10.56 4.90 -18.15
CA GLN A 210 -11.02 5.21 -16.81
C GLN A 210 -11.28 3.96 -15.96
N GLU A 211 -11.75 2.87 -16.56
CA GLU A 211 -11.92 1.57 -15.89
C GLU A 211 -10.59 1.00 -15.37
N GLU A 212 -9.50 1.23 -16.09
CA GLU A 212 -8.16 0.86 -15.67
C GLU A 212 -7.69 1.74 -14.52
N MET A 213 -7.93 3.05 -14.61
CA MET A 213 -7.62 3.99 -13.55
C MET A 213 -8.36 3.64 -12.25
N ASP A 214 -9.65 3.31 -12.35
CA ASP A 214 -10.47 2.87 -11.21
C ASP A 214 -9.87 1.59 -10.60
N THR A 215 -9.55 0.59 -11.42
CA THR A 215 -8.94 -0.67 -10.98
C THR A 215 -7.61 -0.45 -10.25
N LEU A 216 -6.73 0.40 -10.80
CA LEU A 216 -5.41 0.71 -10.23
C LEU A 216 -5.50 1.56 -8.96
N ALA A 217 -6.48 2.46 -8.86
CA ALA A 217 -6.76 3.21 -7.64
C ALA A 217 -7.20 2.27 -6.51
N LEU A 218 -8.13 1.33 -6.78
CA LEU A 218 -8.54 0.32 -5.79
C LEU A 218 -7.39 -0.61 -5.42
N GLY A 219 -6.58 -1.02 -6.40
CA GLY A 219 -5.35 -1.80 -6.17
C GLY A 219 -4.38 -1.07 -5.24
N THR A 220 -4.17 0.23 -5.45
CA THR A 220 -3.31 1.07 -4.59
C THR A 220 -3.82 1.12 -3.15
N VAL A 221 -5.13 1.29 -2.95
CA VAL A 221 -5.73 1.32 -1.61
C VAL A 221 -5.59 -0.06 -0.93
N ALA A 222 -5.88 -1.15 -1.66
CA ALA A 222 -5.71 -2.51 -1.15
C ALA A 222 -4.25 -2.80 -0.76
N SER A 223 -3.29 -2.44 -1.62
CA SER A 223 -1.86 -2.54 -1.34
C SER A 223 -1.41 -1.72 -0.12
N ALA A 224 -1.96 -0.51 0.06
CA ALA A 224 -1.62 0.31 1.21
C ALA A 224 -2.24 -0.24 2.52
N LEU A 225 -3.35 -0.97 2.44
CA LEU A 225 -3.95 -1.66 3.59
C LEU A 225 -3.19 -2.92 4.00
N SER A 226 -2.57 -3.64 3.06
CA SER A 226 -1.76 -4.83 3.39
C SER A 226 -0.54 -4.49 4.26
N TRP A 227 0.02 -3.29 4.09
CA TRP A 227 1.22 -2.86 4.77
C TRP A 227 1.01 -2.56 6.25
N ARG A 228 1.73 -3.25 7.13
CA ARG A 228 1.74 -2.97 8.58
C ARG A 228 3.11 -2.41 8.95
N PRO A 229 3.24 -1.12 9.32
CA PRO A 229 4.49 -0.64 9.88
C PRO A 229 4.82 -1.49 11.11
N GLN A 230 6.09 -1.88 11.26
CA GLN A 230 6.56 -2.50 12.49
C GLN A 230 6.44 -1.48 13.62
N GLU A 231 5.86 -1.90 14.76
CA GLU A 231 5.85 -1.11 16.00
C GLU A 231 7.26 -0.83 16.51
#